data_AF-A0A7J4DCP2-F1
#
_entry.id   AF-A0A7J4DCP2-F1
#
_cell.length_a   1.000
_cell.length_b   1.000
_cell.length_c   1.000
_cell.angle_alpha   90.00
_cell.angle_beta   90.00
_cell.angle_gamma   90.00
#
_symmetry.space_group_name_H-M   'P 1'
#
loop_
_entity.id
_entity.type
_entity.pdbx_description
1 polymer ?
#
loop_
_entity_poly.entity_id
_entity_poly.type
_entity_poly.pdbx_seq_one_letter_code
_entity_poly.pdbx_strand_id
1 'polypeptide(L)'
;MISMNGGYEDVLHHIASDSPTPGGGSVAALSLAHAHALASMVARLTLGKEIWQSGHESANHVLSESSVGQQTALTLAHRDAESFQAVMQAYRLPNSGDHEVSTRKAAIMDAYIIATSVPLETAQNGLGLLLLLDEMAMSCNANAITDLAASAEMANTAIIIAGLNVRINLQSLPDVNADAFSNELADVKEQASSLIGKIRTTVEDRMK
;
A
#
# COMPACT_ATOMS: atom_id res chain seq x y z
N MET A 1 16.46 -2.89 -28.47
CA MET A 1 15.23 -2.40 -27.83
C MET A 1 15.32 -2.82 -26.38
N ILE A 2 15.30 -1.88 -25.43
CA ILE A 2 15.16 -2.23 -24.01
C ILE A 2 13.68 -2.59 -23.86
N SER A 3 13.35 -3.87 -23.95
CA SER A 3 12.00 -4.34 -23.65
C SER A 3 11.83 -4.38 -22.13
N MET A 4 10.63 -4.13 -21.65
CA MET A 4 10.29 -4.47 -20.27
C MET A 4 10.48 -5.97 -20.04
N ASN A 5 10.72 -6.38 -18.79
CA ASN A 5 10.73 -7.79 -18.45
C ASN A 5 9.32 -8.36 -18.65
N GLY A 6 9.20 -9.50 -19.34
CA GLY A 6 7.92 -10.16 -19.59
C GLY A 6 7.10 -10.39 -18.33
N GLY A 7 7.73 -10.67 -17.18
CA GLY A 7 6.99 -10.83 -15.92
C GLY A 7 6.23 -9.58 -15.47
N TYR A 8 6.74 -8.37 -15.75
CA TYR A 8 6.02 -7.14 -15.42
C TYR A 8 4.89 -6.88 -16.43
N GLU A 9 5.10 -7.20 -17.71
CA GLU A 9 4.05 -7.14 -18.73
C GLU A 9 2.91 -8.10 -18.39
N ASP A 10 3.23 -9.30 -17.92
CA ASP A 10 2.24 -10.29 -17.47
C ASP A 10 1.39 -9.77 -16.30
N VAL A 11 1.98 -9.07 -15.34
CA VAL A 11 1.22 -8.43 -14.24
C VAL A 11 0.19 -7.45 -14.80
N LEU A 12 0.59 -6.59 -15.75
CA LEU A 12 -0.31 -5.63 -16.39
C LEU A 12 -1.41 -6.31 -17.20
N HIS A 13 -1.08 -7.39 -17.93
CA HIS A 13 -2.07 -8.17 -18.67
C HIS A 13 -3.11 -8.81 -17.75
N HIS A 14 -2.70 -9.35 -16.58
CA HIS A 14 -3.64 -9.91 -15.61
C HIS A 14 -4.55 -8.83 -15.00
N ILE A 15 -4.01 -7.66 -14.67
CA ILE A 15 -4.80 -6.51 -14.18
C ILE A 15 -5.82 -6.05 -15.23
N ALA A 16 -5.45 -6.06 -16.52
CA ALA A 16 -6.31 -5.65 -17.62
C ALA A 16 -7.31 -6.71 -18.08
N SER A 17 -7.28 -7.91 -17.50
CA SER A 17 -8.15 -9.03 -17.89
C SER A 17 -9.58 -8.89 -17.36
N ASP A 18 -10.47 -9.80 -17.75
CA ASP A 18 -11.83 -9.95 -17.22
C ASP A 18 -11.88 -10.79 -15.92
N SER A 19 -10.73 -11.25 -15.42
CA SER A 19 -10.61 -11.93 -14.13
C SER A 19 -10.93 -10.96 -12.99
N PRO A 20 -11.66 -11.40 -11.94
CA PRO A 20 -11.95 -10.55 -10.79
C PRO A 20 -10.72 -10.21 -9.94
N THR A 21 -9.61 -10.94 -10.11
CA THR A 21 -8.32 -10.71 -9.44
C THR A 21 -7.16 -10.86 -10.43
N PRO A 22 -6.07 -10.08 -10.32
CA PRO A 22 -5.82 -9.02 -9.32
C PRO A 22 -6.68 -7.76 -9.55
N GLY A 23 -7.17 -7.17 -8.45
CA GLY A 23 -8.06 -6.01 -8.47
C GLY A 23 -7.41 -4.73 -7.93
N GLY A 24 -8.23 -3.74 -7.59
CA GLY A 24 -7.76 -2.44 -7.10
C GLY A 24 -6.93 -2.50 -5.81
N GLY A 25 -7.29 -3.38 -4.86
CA GLY A 25 -6.51 -3.57 -3.63
C GLY A 25 -5.11 -4.12 -3.92
N SER A 26 -5.01 -5.12 -4.81
CA SER A 26 -3.75 -5.67 -5.29
C SER A 26 -2.89 -4.58 -5.95
N VAL A 27 -3.49 -3.73 -6.78
CA VAL A 27 -2.80 -2.58 -7.41
C VAL A 27 -2.35 -1.53 -6.39
N ALA A 28 -3.12 -1.29 -5.32
CA ALA A 28 -2.69 -0.41 -4.23
C ALA A 28 -1.39 -0.93 -3.59
N ALA A 29 -1.34 -2.22 -3.27
CA ALA A 29 -0.18 -2.87 -2.68
C ALA A 29 1.02 -2.90 -3.65
N LEU A 30 0.81 -3.16 -4.93
CA LEU A 30 1.87 -3.06 -5.95
C LEU A 30 2.39 -1.62 -6.12
N SER A 31 1.53 -0.61 -5.99
CA SER A 31 1.95 0.80 -6.01
C SER A 31 2.84 1.13 -4.80
N LEU A 32 2.55 0.56 -3.64
CA LEU A 32 3.41 0.67 -2.46
C LEU A 32 4.75 -0.04 -2.65
N ALA A 33 4.78 -1.19 -3.34
CA ALA A 33 6.04 -1.86 -3.68
C ALA A 33 6.92 -0.99 -4.60
N HIS A 34 6.33 -0.30 -5.58
CA HIS A 34 7.05 0.68 -6.39
C HIS A 34 7.58 1.87 -5.57
N ALA A 35 6.79 2.37 -4.63
CA ALA A 35 7.22 3.42 -3.72
C ALA A 35 8.47 3.00 -2.93
N HIS A 36 8.46 1.83 -2.27
CA HIS A 36 9.63 1.32 -1.56
C HIS A 36 10.86 1.11 -2.46
N ALA A 37 10.66 0.67 -3.70
CA ALA A 37 11.75 0.51 -4.66
C ALA A 37 12.41 1.85 -5.01
N LEU A 38 11.62 2.90 -5.25
CA LEU A 38 12.15 4.25 -5.49
C LEU A 38 12.80 4.85 -4.24
N ALA A 39 12.18 4.71 -3.07
CA ALA A 39 12.76 5.14 -1.80
C ALA A 39 14.14 4.51 -1.58
N SER A 40 14.26 3.20 -1.84
CA SER A 40 15.53 2.47 -1.77
C SER A 40 16.57 2.99 -2.77
N MET A 41 16.15 3.33 -4.00
CA MET A 41 17.03 3.94 -4.99
C MET A 41 17.60 5.27 -4.49
N VAL A 42 16.72 6.17 -4.01
CA VAL A 42 17.12 7.49 -3.49
C VAL A 42 18.06 7.35 -2.29
N ALA A 43 17.75 6.44 -1.37
CA ALA A 43 18.60 6.13 -0.22
C ALA A 43 20.00 5.70 -0.66
N ARG A 44 20.10 4.75 -1.60
CA ARG A 44 21.40 4.30 -2.14
C ARG A 44 22.18 5.42 -2.83
N LEU A 45 21.51 6.27 -3.61
CA LEU A 45 22.13 7.42 -4.27
C LEU A 45 22.60 8.49 -3.28
N THR A 46 21.95 8.59 -2.12
CA THR A 46 22.33 9.48 -1.02
C THR A 46 23.57 8.95 -0.30
N LEU A 47 23.55 7.67 0.09
CA LEU A 47 24.67 6.98 0.74
C LEU A 47 25.92 6.91 -0.14
N GLY A 48 25.75 6.85 -1.46
CA GLY A 48 26.87 6.72 -2.41
C GLY A 48 27.76 7.97 -2.55
N LYS A 49 27.45 9.09 -1.89
CA LYS A 49 28.26 10.32 -1.98
C LYS A 49 28.37 11.05 -0.64
N GLU A 50 29.60 11.39 -0.26
CA GLU A 50 29.92 12.17 0.96
C GLU A 50 29.29 13.56 0.99
N ILE A 51 29.05 14.18 -0.17
CA ILE A 51 28.38 15.49 -0.24
C ILE A 51 26.96 15.48 0.37
N TRP A 52 26.37 14.29 0.54
CA TRP A 52 25.05 14.07 1.15
C TRP A 52 25.13 13.38 2.52
N GLN A 53 26.27 13.48 3.21
CA GLN A 53 26.50 12.82 4.51
C GLN A 53 25.44 13.16 5.56
N SER A 54 24.90 14.38 5.56
CA SER A 54 23.83 14.80 6.46
C SER A 54 22.51 14.02 6.27
N GLY A 55 22.34 13.31 5.16
CA GLY A 55 21.20 12.43 4.89
C GLY A 55 21.52 10.94 5.00
N HIS A 56 22.72 10.55 5.44
CA HIS A 56 23.09 9.13 5.50
C HIS A 56 22.33 8.35 6.58
N GLU A 57 22.01 8.97 7.71
CA GLU A 57 21.23 8.32 8.78
C GLU A 57 19.81 7.97 8.30
N SER A 58 19.07 8.98 7.82
CA SER A 58 17.72 8.78 7.28
C SER A 58 17.70 7.87 6.05
N ALA A 59 18.71 7.95 5.18
CA ALA A 59 18.84 7.03 4.05
C ALA A 59 19.07 5.57 4.48
N ASN A 60 19.89 5.31 5.50
CA ASN A 60 20.05 3.95 6.03
C ASN A 60 18.76 3.42 6.64
N HIS A 61 18.02 4.27 7.37
CA HIS A 61 16.72 3.92 7.94
C HIS A 61 15.73 3.55 6.83
N VAL A 62 15.57 4.40 5.80
CA VAL A 62 14.74 4.13 4.62
C VAL A 62 15.14 2.81 3.94
N LEU A 63 16.44 2.54 3.80
CA LEU A 63 16.92 1.35 3.11
C LEU A 63 16.60 0.05 3.89
N SER A 64 16.74 0.08 5.22
CA SER A 64 16.37 -1.03 6.10
C SER A 64 14.88 -1.33 5.99
N GLU A 65 14.05 -0.32 6.23
CA GLU A 65 12.60 -0.46 6.27
C GLU A 65 12.02 -0.77 4.89
N SER A 66 12.55 -0.17 3.82
CA SER A 66 12.02 -0.39 2.46
C SER A 66 12.35 -1.77 1.90
N SER A 67 13.44 -2.41 2.33
CA SER A 67 13.72 -3.79 1.93
C SER A 67 12.65 -4.76 2.48
N VAL A 68 12.18 -4.52 3.70
CA VAL A 68 11.10 -5.31 4.32
C VAL A 68 9.75 -4.88 3.75
N GLY A 69 9.49 -3.58 3.70
CA GLY A 69 8.25 -2.99 3.20
C GLY A 69 7.92 -3.38 1.75
N GLN A 70 8.92 -3.49 0.88
CA GLN A 70 8.70 -3.98 -0.49
C GLN A 70 8.18 -5.42 -0.51
N GLN A 71 8.72 -6.32 0.32
CA GLN A 71 8.25 -7.70 0.41
C GLN A 71 6.87 -7.80 1.08
N THR A 72 6.64 -6.98 2.09
CA THR A 72 5.32 -6.85 2.74
C THR A 72 4.28 -6.40 1.71
N ALA A 73 4.58 -5.39 0.88
CA ALA A 73 3.70 -4.91 -0.17
C ALA A 73 3.37 -5.99 -1.22
N LEU A 74 4.36 -6.78 -1.66
CA LEU A 74 4.11 -7.91 -2.55
C LEU A 74 3.22 -8.98 -1.90
N THR A 75 3.46 -9.27 -0.62
CA THR A 75 2.63 -10.21 0.16
C THR A 75 1.20 -9.70 0.31
N LEU A 76 1.02 -8.40 0.55
CA LEU A 76 -0.29 -7.76 0.64
C LEU A 76 -1.06 -7.83 -0.67
N ALA A 77 -0.39 -7.64 -1.82
CA ALA A 77 -1.02 -7.80 -3.13
C ALA A 77 -1.56 -9.23 -3.33
N HIS A 78 -0.79 -10.24 -2.91
CA HIS A 78 -1.23 -11.64 -2.94
C HIS A 78 -2.41 -11.89 -1.99
N ARG A 79 -2.29 -11.44 -0.74
CA ARG A 79 -3.33 -11.60 0.30
C ARG A 79 -4.64 -10.92 -0.09
N ASP A 80 -4.59 -9.80 -0.80
CA ASP A 80 -5.78 -9.11 -1.31
C ASP A 80 -6.55 -10.02 -2.29
N ALA A 81 -5.84 -10.60 -3.26
CA ALA A 81 -6.43 -11.55 -4.21
C ALA A 81 -6.99 -12.80 -3.50
N GLU A 82 -6.25 -13.37 -2.54
CA GLU A 82 -6.71 -14.51 -1.73
C GLU A 82 -7.96 -14.18 -0.91
N SER A 83 -8.00 -13.00 -0.28
CA SER A 83 -9.13 -12.56 0.54
C SER A 83 -10.40 -12.40 -0.29
N PHE A 84 -10.28 -11.88 -1.52
CA PHE A 84 -11.40 -11.81 -2.46
C PHE A 84 -11.91 -13.21 -2.82
N GLN A 85 -11.00 -14.14 -3.12
CA GLN A 85 -11.38 -15.53 -3.39
C GLN A 85 -12.07 -16.19 -2.19
N ALA A 86 -11.60 -15.92 -0.97
CA ALA A 86 -12.21 -16.44 0.26
C ALA A 86 -13.64 -15.93 0.46
N VAL A 87 -13.89 -14.64 0.21
CA VAL A 87 -15.25 -14.07 0.23
C VAL A 87 -16.15 -14.79 -0.77
N MET A 88 -15.68 -14.97 -2.01
CA MET A 88 -16.44 -15.67 -3.04
C MET A 88 -16.72 -17.14 -2.70
N GLN A 89 -15.77 -17.83 -2.06
CA GLN A 89 -15.96 -19.20 -1.60
C GLN A 89 -16.97 -19.28 -0.45
N ALA A 90 -16.93 -18.33 0.49
CA ALA A 90 -17.91 -18.27 1.58
C ALA A 90 -19.35 -18.10 1.05
N TYR A 91 -19.54 -17.29 0.00
CA TYR A 91 -20.85 -17.15 -0.64
C TYR A 91 -21.35 -18.42 -1.34
N ARG A 92 -20.46 -19.34 -1.73
CA ARG A 92 -20.80 -20.62 -2.37
C ARG A 92 -21.17 -21.73 -1.38
N LEU A 93 -21.02 -21.51 -0.08
CA LEU A 93 -21.39 -22.49 0.93
C LEU A 93 -22.90 -22.82 0.87
N PRO A 94 -23.28 -24.07 1.20
CA PRO A 94 -24.68 -24.48 1.28
C PRO A 94 -25.50 -23.58 2.22
N ASN A 95 -26.80 -23.49 1.95
CA ASN A 95 -27.74 -22.64 2.69
C ASN A 95 -29.15 -23.26 2.77
N SER A 96 -29.25 -24.60 2.71
CA SER A 96 -30.52 -25.31 2.63
C SER A 96 -31.11 -25.69 3.99
N GLY A 97 -30.37 -25.51 5.08
CA GLY A 97 -30.85 -25.71 6.45
C GLY A 97 -30.29 -24.69 7.45
N ASP A 98 -30.94 -24.55 8.61
CA ASP A 98 -30.60 -23.53 9.62
C ASP A 98 -29.12 -23.57 10.05
N HIS A 99 -28.55 -24.78 10.19
CA HIS A 99 -27.14 -24.95 10.50
C HIS A 99 -26.24 -24.43 9.37
N GLU A 100 -26.54 -24.80 8.12
CA GLU A 100 -25.78 -24.36 6.95
C GLU A 100 -25.86 -22.83 6.75
N VAL A 101 -27.04 -22.24 6.96
CA VAL A 101 -27.24 -20.78 6.91
C VAL A 101 -26.37 -20.08 7.95
N SER A 102 -26.34 -20.59 9.17
CA SER A 102 -25.51 -20.02 10.25
C SER A 102 -24.02 -20.13 9.93
N THR A 103 -23.56 -21.30 9.52
CA THR A 103 -22.15 -21.54 9.13
C THR A 103 -21.73 -20.66 7.96
N ARG A 104 -22.56 -20.55 6.93
CA ARG A 104 -22.29 -19.67 5.79
C ARG A 104 -22.21 -18.21 6.21
N LYS A 105 -23.11 -17.74 7.08
CA LYS A 105 -23.09 -16.36 7.57
C LYS A 105 -21.81 -16.06 8.34
N ALA A 106 -21.35 -16.98 9.19
CA ALA A 106 -20.08 -16.85 9.91
C ALA A 106 -18.88 -16.81 8.95
N ALA A 107 -18.83 -17.71 7.97
CA ALA A 107 -17.74 -17.74 6.99
C ALA A 107 -17.67 -16.45 6.14
N ILE A 108 -18.82 -15.89 5.75
CA ILE A 108 -18.87 -14.60 5.03
C ILE A 108 -18.32 -13.48 5.92
N MET A 109 -18.70 -13.47 7.20
CA MET A 109 -18.24 -12.48 8.16
C MET A 109 -16.71 -12.51 8.31
N ASP A 110 -16.15 -13.68 8.58
CA ASP A 110 -14.72 -13.87 8.78
C ASP A 110 -13.93 -13.48 7.52
N ALA A 111 -14.45 -13.85 6.33
CA ALA A 111 -13.85 -13.48 5.07
C ALA A 111 -13.85 -11.95 4.84
N TYR A 112 -14.94 -11.25 5.18
CA TYR A 112 -14.98 -9.79 5.06
C TYR A 112 -14.08 -9.07 6.07
N ILE A 113 -13.90 -9.61 7.27
CA ILE A 113 -12.93 -9.05 8.23
C ILE A 113 -11.52 -9.08 7.62
N ILE A 114 -11.13 -10.20 7.01
CA ILE A 114 -9.83 -10.33 6.34
C ILE A 114 -9.74 -9.43 5.11
N ALA A 115 -10.77 -9.44 4.24
CA ALA A 115 -10.79 -8.61 3.04
C ALA A 115 -10.79 -7.10 3.37
N THR A 116 -11.24 -6.70 4.56
CA THR A 116 -11.14 -5.31 5.03
C THR A 116 -9.78 -5.01 5.66
N SER A 117 -9.21 -5.95 6.40
CA SER A 117 -7.94 -5.73 7.10
C SER A 117 -6.74 -5.63 6.16
N VAL A 118 -6.69 -6.42 5.08
CA VAL A 118 -5.58 -6.40 4.11
C VAL A 118 -5.37 -5.02 3.45
N PRO A 119 -6.40 -4.34 2.90
CA PRO A 119 -6.22 -2.99 2.39
C PRO A 119 -5.95 -1.97 3.51
N LEU A 120 -6.49 -2.13 4.72
CA LEU A 120 -6.10 -1.25 5.83
C LEU A 120 -4.61 -1.38 6.16
N GLU A 121 -4.08 -2.60 6.21
CA GLU A 121 -2.66 -2.89 6.41
C GLU A 121 -1.81 -2.26 5.29
N THR A 122 -2.30 -2.28 4.03
CA THR A 122 -1.65 -1.58 2.91
C THR A 122 -1.60 -0.07 3.13
N ALA A 123 -2.68 0.54 3.60
CA ALA A 123 -2.72 1.97 3.91
C ALA A 123 -1.78 2.32 5.08
N GLN A 124 -1.73 1.51 6.12
CA GLN A 124 -0.83 1.68 7.27
C GLN A 124 0.65 1.60 6.86
N ASN A 125 1.02 0.62 6.02
CA ASN A 125 2.39 0.53 5.50
C ASN A 125 2.74 1.72 4.59
N GLY A 126 1.79 2.21 3.79
CA GLY A 126 1.96 3.43 3.00
C GLY A 126 2.25 4.66 3.86
N LEU A 127 1.54 4.81 4.98
CA LEU A 127 1.80 5.87 5.95
C LEU A 127 3.20 5.74 6.59
N GLY A 128 3.59 4.51 6.96
CA GLY A 128 4.93 4.22 7.45
C GLY A 128 6.02 4.70 6.50
N LEU A 129 5.86 4.45 5.19
CA LEU A 129 6.81 4.95 4.20
C LEU A 129 6.79 6.49 4.10
N LEU A 130 5.64 7.15 4.16
CA LEU A 130 5.57 8.62 4.14
C LEU A 130 6.34 9.25 5.31
N LEU A 131 6.27 8.66 6.51
CA LEU A 131 7.03 9.13 7.68
C LEU A 131 8.56 9.08 7.42
N LEU A 132 9.05 7.98 6.83
CA LEU A 132 10.46 7.83 6.49
C LEU A 132 10.90 8.82 5.39
N LEU A 133 10.02 9.06 4.41
CA LEU A 133 10.31 9.97 3.31
C LEU A 133 10.31 11.45 3.75
N ASP A 134 9.46 11.84 4.71
CA ASP A 134 9.46 13.17 5.32
C ASP A 134 10.81 13.49 5.96
N GLU A 135 11.36 12.55 6.73
CA GLU A 135 12.69 12.68 7.34
C GLU A 135 13.79 12.79 6.28
N MET A 136 13.77 11.93 5.27
CA MET A 136 14.79 11.89 4.23
C MET A 136 14.71 13.08 3.25
N ALA A 137 13.53 13.67 3.06
CA ALA A 137 13.29 14.75 2.09
C ALA A 137 14.17 15.98 2.31
N MET A 138 14.64 16.24 3.54
CA MET A 138 15.43 17.42 3.87
C MET A 138 16.90 17.31 3.42
N SER A 139 17.46 16.10 3.39
CA SER A 139 18.92 15.89 3.29
C SER A 139 19.35 14.82 2.28
N CYS A 140 18.42 14.19 1.55
CA CYS A 140 18.76 13.23 0.51
C CYS A 140 19.54 13.85 -0.67
N ASN A 141 20.01 13.01 -1.58
CA ASN A 141 20.63 13.46 -2.83
C ASN A 141 19.69 14.37 -3.64
N ALA A 142 20.05 15.65 -3.78
CA ALA A 142 19.21 16.63 -4.48
C ALA A 142 18.93 16.27 -5.95
N ASN A 143 19.82 15.50 -6.61
CA ASN A 143 19.59 15.06 -7.99
C ASN A 143 18.53 13.95 -8.11
N ALA A 144 18.13 13.35 -6.99
CA ALA A 144 17.11 12.31 -6.91
C ALA A 144 15.86 12.80 -6.15
N ILE A 145 15.72 14.11 -5.95
CA ILE A 145 14.59 14.68 -5.20
C ILE A 145 13.25 14.43 -5.90
N THR A 146 13.23 14.38 -7.23
CA THR A 146 12.04 14.05 -8.02
C THR A 146 11.64 12.59 -7.86
N ASP A 147 12.61 11.68 -7.69
CA ASP A 147 12.34 10.26 -7.42
C ASP A 147 11.81 10.05 -6.00
N LEU A 148 12.29 10.84 -5.03
CA LEU A 148 11.73 10.88 -3.67
C LEU A 148 10.28 11.35 -3.69
N ALA A 149 10.00 12.42 -4.43
CA ALA A 149 8.65 12.94 -4.59
C ALA A 149 7.72 11.89 -5.24
N ALA A 150 8.17 11.24 -6.31
CA ALA A 150 7.42 10.18 -6.97
C ALA A 150 7.13 9.00 -6.01
N SER A 151 8.12 8.62 -5.19
CA SER A 151 7.94 7.61 -4.14
C SER A 151 6.84 8.02 -3.14
N ALA A 152 6.86 9.27 -2.66
CA ALA A 152 5.87 9.76 -1.72
C ALA A 152 4.46 9.80 -2.33
N GLU A 153 4.34 10.24 -3.58
CA GLU A 153 3.05 10.25 -4.29
C GLU A 153 2.50 8.84 -4.54
N MET A 154 3.36 7.87 -4.86
CA MET A 154 2.94 6.48 -4.99
C MET A 154 2.48 5.89 -3.65
N ALA A 155 3.19 6.17 -2.56
CA ALA A 155 2.76 5.75 -1.22
C ALA A 155 1.39 6.35 -0.86
N ASN A 156 1.20 7.65 -1.09
CA ASN A 156 -0.08 8.33 -0.87
C ASN A 156 -1.20 7.77 -1.77
N THR A 157 -0.89 7.45 -3.03
CA THR A 157 -1.84 6.82 -3.96
C THR A 157 -2.25 5.43 -3.47
N ALA A 158 -1.30 4.63 -2.98
CA ALA A 158 -1.59 3.33 -2.38
C ALA A 158 -2.55 3.46 -1.19
N ILE A 159 -2.34 4.43 -0.30
CA ILE A 159 -3.23 4.73 0.84
C ILE A 159 -4.64 5.06 0.35
N ILE A 160 -4.77 5.90 -0.67
CA ILE A 160 -6.06 6.31 -1.23
C ILE A 160 -6.80 5.10 -1.82
N ILE A 161 -6.14 4.33 -2.69
CA ILE A 161 -6.76 3.17 -3.37
C ILE A 161 -7.12 2.10 -2.34
N ALA A 162 -6.23 1.80 -1.40
CA ALA A 162 -6.48 0.87 -0.31
C ALA A 162 -7.69 1.32 0.54
N GLY A 163 -7.77 2.60 0.88
CA GLY A 163 -8.91 3.17 1.60
C GLY A 163 -10.26 3.04 0.86
N LEU A 164 -10.27 3.05 -0.48
CA LEU A 164 -11.48 2.75 -1.24
C LEU A 164 -11.92 1.28 -1.07
N ASN A 165 -10.96 0.36 -1.04
CA ASN A 165 -11.21 -1.07 -0.85
C ASN A 165 -11.67 -1.39 0.59
N VAL A 166 -11.09 -0.74 1.60
CA VAL A 166 -11.62 -0.81 2.98
C VAL A 166 -13.08 -0.38 2.99
N ARG A 167 -13.39 0.82 2.47
CA ARG A 167 -14.73 1.42 2.54
C ARG A 167 -15.83 0.59 1.86
N ILE A 168 -15.53 -0.06 0.74
CA ILE A 168 -16.52 -0.92 0.09
C ILE A 168 -16.80 -2.18 0.92
N ASN A 169 -15.79 -2.73 1.58
CA ASN A 169 -15.93 -3.92 2.42
C ASN A 169 -16.66 -3.63 3.75
N LEU A 170 -16.54 -2.41 4.30
CA LEU A 170 -17.28 -2.01 5.51
C LEU A 170 -18.80 -2.20 5.40
N GLN A 171 -19.36 -2.07 4.20
CA GLN A 171 -20.80 -2.22 3.96
C GLN A 171 -21.31 -3.65 4.23
N SER A 172 -20.41 -4.63 4.31
CA SER A 172 -20.70 -6.04 4.55
C SER A 172 -20.38 -6.48 5.98
N LEU A 173 -19.91 -5.57 6.83
CA LEU A 173 -19.55 -5.82 8.22
C LEU A 173 -20.63 -5.27 9.19
N PRO A 174 -20.73 -5.82 10.42
CA PRO A 174 -21.52 -5.23 11.49
C PRO A 174 -20.93 -3.89 11.92
N ASP A 175 -21.78 -2.98 12.39
CA ASP A 175 -21.41 -1.61 12.77
C ASP A 175 -20.17 -1.56 13.68
N VAL A 176 -20.08 -2.42 14.70
CA VAL A 176 -18.93 -2.45 15.62
C VAL A 176 -17.59 -2.71 14.92
N ASN A 177 -17.57 -3.60 13.92
CA ASN A 177 -16.37 -3.89 13.14
C ASN A 177 -16.12 -2.79 12.10
N ALA A 178 -17.19 -2.33 11.44
CA ALA A 178 -17.11 -1.29 10.44
C ALA A 178 -16.56 0.03 11.01
N ASP A 179 -17.04 0.43 12.19
CA ASP A 179 -16.62 1.64 12.90
C ASP A 179 -15.14 1.58 13.30
N ALA A 180 -14.67 0.43 13.80
CA ALA A 180 -13.26 0.25 14.16
C ALA A 180 -12.34 0.46 12.95
N PHE A 181 -12.59 -0.26 11.84
CA PHE A 181 -11.81 -0.11 10.61
C PHE A 181 -11.93 1.29 10.00
N SER A 182 -13.12 1.91 10.07
CA SER A 182 -13.34 3.27 9.57
C SER A 182 -12.52 4.30 10.35
N ASN A 183 -12.46 4.19 11.68
CA ASN A 183 -11.69 5.09 12.53
C ASN A 183 -10.18 4.96 12.28
N GLU A 184 -9.67 3.73 12.20
CA GLU A 184 -8.26 3.48 11.86
C GLU A 184 -7.90 4.04 10.48
N LEU A 185 -8.75 3.82 9.48
CA LEU A 185 -8.52 4.38 8.15
C LEU A 185 -8.55 5.92 8.15
N ALA A 186 -9.44 6.52 8.93
CA ALA A 186 -9.55 7.98 9.02
C ALA A 186 -8.27 8.60 9.58
N ASP A 187 -7.74 8.04 10.66
CA ASP A 187 -6.46 8.45 11.27
C ASP A 187 -5.30 8.33 10.28
N VAL A 188 -5.19 7.18 9.59
CA VAL A 188 -4.15 6.95 8.57
C VAL A 188 -4.21 8.02 7.48
N LYS A 189 -5.42 8.33 6.98
CA LYS A 189 -5.60 9.32 5.91
C LYS A 189 -5.32 10.75 6.36
N GLU A 190 -5.66 11.10 7.59
CA GLU A 190 -5.38 12.43 8.15
C GLU A 190 -3.86 12.65 8.25
N GLN A 191 -3.15 11.70 8.85
CA GLN A 191 -1.70 11.76 8.98
C GLN A 191 -1.01 11.77 7.61
N ALA A 192 -1.43 10.90 6.68
CA ALA A 192 -0.89 10.87 5.33
C ALA A 192 -1.08 12.19 4.58
N SER A 193 -2.26 12.82 4.71
CA SER A 193 -2.55 14.11 4.08
C SER A 193 -1.65 15.23 4.61
N SER A 194 -1.35 15.21 5.92
CA SER A 194 -0.40 16.15 6.52
C SER A 194 1.02 15.92 5.99
N LEU A 195 1.49 14.67 6.01
CA LEU A 195 2.86 14.32 5.60
C LEU A 195 3.11 14.57 4.12
N ILE A 196 2.20 14.17 3.24
CA ILE A 196 2.39 14.42 1.80
C ILE A 196 2.45 15.91 1.49
N GLY A 197 1.69 16.74 2.21
CA GLY A 197 1.76 18.21 2.11
C GLY A 197 3.13 18.76 2.52
N LYS A 198 3.70 18.28 3.62
CA LYS A 198 5.06 18.66 4.09
C LYS A 198 6.14 18.23 3.11
N ILE A 199 6.08 16.99 2.62
CA ILE A 199 7.03 16.45 1.64
C ILE A 199 6.98 17.28 0.35
N ARG A 200 5.80 17.58 -0.18
CA ARG A 200 5.64 18.43 -1.38
C ARG A 200 6.29 19.79 -1.19
N THR A 201 6.03 20.44 -0.06
CA THR A 201 6.61 21.76 0.26
C THR A 201 8.14 21.69 0.30
N THR A 202 8.68 20.66 0.98
CA THR A 202 10.13 20.42 1.06
C THR A 202 10.76 20.18 -0.31
N VAL A 203 10.12 19.36 -1.15
CA VAL A 203 10.58 19.07 -2.51
C VAL A 203 10.59 20.35 -3.35
N GLU A 204 9.50 21.13 -3.33
CA GLU A 204 9.41 22.39 -4.06
C GLU A 204 10.49 23.38 -3.65
N ASP A 205 10.79 23.49 -2.36
CA ASP A 205 11.85 24.36 -1.85
C ASP A 205 13.24 23.89 -2.26
N ARG A 206 13.48 22.57 -2.32
CA ARG A 206 14.77 21.99 -2.73
C ARG A 206 14.98 21.92 -4.24
N MET A 207 13.94 22.17 -5.04
CA MET A 207 14.02 22.24 -6.50
C MET A 207 14.32 23.65 -7.04
N LYS A 208 14.31 24.67 -6.18
CA LYS A 208 14.68 26.06 -6.51
C LYS A 208 16.19 26.23 -6.58
#